data_AF-A0AA43LNX0-F1
#
_entry.id   AF-A0AA43LNX0-F1
#
_cell.length_a   1.000
_cell.length_b   1.000
_cell.length_c   1.000
_cell.angle_alpha   90.00
_cell.angle_beta   90.00
_cell.angle_gamma   90.00
#
_symmetry.space_group_name_H-M   'P 1'
#
loop_
_entity.id
_entity.type
_entity.pdbx_description
1 polymer ?
#
loop_
_entity_poly.entity_id
_entity_poly.type
_entity_poly.pdbx_seq_one_letter_code
_entity_poly.pdbx_strand_id
1 'polypeptide(L)' 'MSYAFRVTAKQNIGSKIAKGMSVQVVEKSTNSPQVKTILEAFKNQLGIDVKGISISTSYFIVEKL' A
#
# COMPACT_ATOMS: atom_id res chain seq x y z
N MET A 1 9.15 -17.98 2.11
CA MET A 1 8.71 -17.23 3.31
C MET A 1 7.74 -16.14 2.85
N SER A 2 6.55 -16.07 3.45
CA SER A 2 5.66 -14.92 3.29
C SER A 2 6.06 -13.85 4.28
N TYR A 3 6.19 -12.61 3.82
CA TYR A 3 6.45 -11.46 4.66
C TYR A 3 5.20 -10.63 4.77
N ALA A 4 4.87 -10.23 5.99
CA ALA A 4 3.82 -9.26 6.25
C ALA A 4 4.43 -7.87 6.31
N PHE A 5 3.76 -6.91 5.72
CA PHE A 5 4.15 -5.51 5.69
C PHE A 5 2.98 -4.65 6.11
N ARG A 6 3.23 -3.71 7.00
CA ARG A 6 2.33 -2.59 7.25
C ARG A 6 2.70 -1.46 6.29
N VAL A 7 1.73 -1.02 5.49
CA VAL A 7 1.94 0.02 4.49
C VAL A 7 1.07 1.21 4.84
N THR A 8 1.69 2.33 5.19
CA THR A 8 1.01 3.56 5.64
C THR A 8 1.23 4.68 4.62
N ALA A 9 0.18 5.35 4.19
CA ALA A 9 0.29 6.48 3.28
C ALA A 9 0.97 7.69 3.95
N LYS A 10 2.11 8.14 3.42
CA LYS A 10 2.83 9.35 3.89
C LYS A 10 2.10 10.63 3.53
N GLN A 11 1.30 10.59 2.47
CA GLN A 11 0.62 11.75 1.88
C GLN A 11 -0.73 11.33 1.31
N ASN A 12 -1.52 12.32 0.91
CA ASN A 12 -2.78 12.08 0.21
C ASN A 12 -2.48 11.56 -1.21
N ILE A 13 -3.09 10.43 -1.58
CA ILE A 13 -2.95 9.81 -2.90
C ILE A 13 -4.30 9.82 -3.58
N GLY A 14 -4.39 10.61 -4.65
CA GLY A 14 -5.54 10.60 -5.55
C GLY A 14 -6.87 10.98 -4.93
N SER A 15 -6.86 11.75 -3.85
CA SER A 15 -8.05 12.15 -3.08
C SER A 15 -8.84 10.98 -2.47
N LYS A 16 -8.38 9.73 -2.62
CA LYS A 16 -9.05 8.53 -2.09
C LYS A 16 -8.32 7.91 -0.92
N ILE A 17 -6.98 7.91 -0.95
CA ILE A 17 -6.16 7.47 0.17
C ILE A 17 -5.69 8.71 0.91
N ALA A 18 -6.19 8.92 2.11
CA ALA A 18 -5.73 9.99 2.98
C ALA A 18 -4.37 9.66 3.61
N LYS A 19 -3.61 10.71 3.92
CA LYS A 19 -2.39 10.59 4.72
C LYS A 19 -2.70 9.90 6.06
N GLY A 20 -1.86 8.94 6.45
CA GLY A 20 -2.00 8.17 7.68
C GLY A 20 -2.84 6.90 7.54
N MET A 21 -3.49 6.67 6.39
CA MET A 21 -4.18 5.40 6.16
C MET A 21 -3.18 4.26 6.03
N SER A 22 -3.44 3.14 6.71
CA SER A 22 -2.55 1.97 6.69
C SER A 22 -3.29 0.70 6.29
N VAL A 23 -2.62 -0.14 5.52
CA VAL A 23 -3.10 -1.47 5.12
C VAL A 23 -2.04 -2.53 5.42
N GLN A 24 -2.47 -3.77 5.56
CA GLN A 24 -1.56 -4.91 5.66
C GLN A 24 -1.38 -5.56 4.29
N VAL A 25 -0.14 -5.76 3.89
CA VAL A 25 0.22 -6.44 2.64
C VAL A 25 1.01 -7.69 2.99
N VAL A 26 0.62 -8.84 2.44
CA VAL A 26 1.37 -10.08 2.61
C VAL A 26 1.95 -10.44 1.25
N GLU A 27 3.27 -10.45 1.14
CA GLU A 27 3.96 -10.74 -0.12
C GLU A 27 4.91 -11.92 0.04
N LYS A 28 4.97 -12.78 -0.98
CA LYS A 28 5.81 -13.98 -0.98
C LYS A 28 7.15 -13.65 -1.63
N SER A 29 8.24 -13.97 -0.93
CA SER A 29 9.61 -13.91 -1.47
C SER A 29 10.15 -12.53 -1.83
N THR A 30 9.54 -11.44 -1.36
CA THR A 30 10.05 -10.06 -1.53
C THR A 30 10.25 -9.37 -0.19
N ASN A 31 11.31 -8.56 -0.05
CA ASN A 31 11.59 -7.78 1.18
C ASN A 31 10.84 -6.44 1.22
N SER A 32 10.17 -6.06 0.13
CA SER A 32 9.36 -4.85 0.03
C SER A 32 8.17 -5.11 -0.90
N PRO A 33 6.95 -4.69 -0.53
CA PRO A 33 5.78 -4.89 -1.35
C PRO A 33 5.76 -3.97 -2.56
N GLN A 34 5.27 -4.48 -3.69
CA GLN A 34 5.11 -3.67 -4.90
C GLN A 34 3.90 -2.72 -4.79
N VAL A 35 3.95 -1.58 -5.51
CA VAL A 35 2.82 -0.62 -5.55
C VAL A 35 1.51 -1.31 -5.94
N LYS A 36 1.56 -2.24 -6.89
CA LYS A 36 0.39 -3.00 -7.31
C LYS A 36 -0.24 -3.77 -6.14
N THR A 37 0.56 -4.51 -5.37
CA THR A 37 0.10 -5.26 -4.20
C THR A 37 -0.47 -4.34 -3.12
N ILE A 38 0.16 -3.19 -2.91
CA ILE A 38 -0.33 -2.16 -1.98
C ILE A 38 -1.71 -1.68 -2.39
N LEU A 39 -1.89 -1.32 -3.66
CA LEU A 39 -3.18 -0.86 -4.18
C LEU A 39 -4.25 -1.93 -4.12
N GLU A 40 -3.91 -3.18 -4.42
CA GLU A 40 -4.82 -4.31 -4.24
C GLU A 40 -5.21 -4.49 -2.77
N ALA A 41 -4.30 -4.29 -1.82
CA ALA A 41 -4.62 -4.32 -0.39
C ALA A 41 -5.55 -3.16 0.02
N PHE A 42 -5.30 -1.93 -0.45
CA PHE A 42 -6.21 -0.80 -0.23
C PHE A 42 -7.60 -1.05 -0.81
N LYS A 43 -7.67 -1.70 -1.97
CA LYS A 43 -8.94 -2.10 -2.58
C LYS A 43 -9.65 -3.18 -1.77
N ASN A 44 -8.94 -4.23 -1.38
CA ASN A 44 -9.54 -5.39 -0.72
C ASN A 44 -9.92 -5.12 0.74
N GLN A 45 -9.12 -4.34 1.48
CA GLN A 45 -9.35 -4.07 2.89
C GLN A 45 -10.25 -2.85 3.12
N LEU A 46 -10.15 -1.84 2.25
CA LEU A 46 -10.81 -0.54 2.47
C LEU A 46 -11.77 -0.17 1.33
N GLY A 47 -11.90 -0.99 0.28
CA GLY A 47 -12.76 -0.70 -0.88
C GLY A 47 -12.23 0.43 -1.76
N ILE A 48 -10.97 0.86 -1.58
CA ILE A 48 -10.41 2.02 -2.26
C ILE A 48 -9.70 1.59 -3.56
N ASP A 49 -10.36 1.84 -4.69
CA ASP A 49 -9.81 1.62 -6.03
C ASP A 49 -9.20 2.93 -6.55
N VAL A 50 -7.86 3.02 -6.57
CA VAL A 50 -7.14 4.16 -7.15
C VAL A 50 -6.73 3.82 -8.57
N LYS A 51 -7.22 4.59 -9.54
CA LYS A 51 -6.94 4.43 -10.98
C LYS A 51 -6.58 5.76 -11.61
N GLY A 52 -5.71 5.73 -12.61
CA GLY A 52 -5.38 6.91 -13.42
C GLY A 52 -4.41 7.89 -12.76
N ILE A 53 -3.61 7.44 -11.78
CA ILE A 53 -2.70 8.31 -11.01
C ILE A 53 -1.35 7.61 -10.90
N SER A 54 -0.27 8.36 -11.10
CA SER A 54 1.10 7.87 -10.91
C SER A 54 1.39 7.77 -9.41
N ILE A 55 1.57 6.53 -8.94
CA ILE A 55 1.80 6.24 -7.52
C ILE A 55 3.17 5.60 -7.39
N SER A 56 4.00 6.16 -6.52
CA SER A 56 5.32 5.63 -6.19
C SER A 56 5.32 4.93 -4.84
N THR A 57 6.20 3.95 -4.64
CA THR A 57 6.44 3.33 -3.32
C THR A 57 6.90 4.36 -2.29
N SER A 58 7.54 5.46 -2.71
CA SER A 58 7.99 6.54 -1.82
C SER A 58 6.84 7.30 -1.13
N TYR A 59 5.61 7.17 -1.66
CA TYR A 59 4.41 7.77 -1.07
C TYR A 59 3.89 6.98 0.13
N PHE A 60 4.49 5.82 0.39
CA PHE A 60 4.15 4.95 1.50
C PHE A 60 5.33 4.77 2.45
N ILE A 61 5.01 4.56 3.72
CA ILE A 61 5.88 3.98 4.74
C ILE A 61 5.63 2.49 4.68
N VAL A 62 6.67 1.69 4.46
CA VAL A 62 6.59 0.24 4.51
C VAL A 62 7.35 -0.22 5.74
N GLU A 63 6.66 -0.90 6.65
CA GLU A 63 7.23 -1.50 7.85
C GLU A 63 7.04 -3.01 7.77
N LYS A 64 8.11 -3.78 7.97
CA LYS A 64 8.06 -5.24 7.97
C LYS A 64 7.55 -5.73 9.34
N LEU A 65 6.60 -6.65 9.32
CA LEU A 65 6.02 -7.31 10.50
C LEU A 65 6.61 -8.70 10.70
#